data_AF-A0A1Q3UXC0-F1
#
_entry.id   AF-A0A1Q3UXC0-F1
#
_cell.length_a   1.000
_cell.length_b   1.000
_cell.length_c   1.000
_cell.angle_alpha   90.00
_cell.angle_beta   90.00
_cell.angle_gamma   90.00
#
_symmetry.space_group_name_H-M   'P 1'
#
loop_
_entity.id
_entity.type
_entity.pdbx_description
1 polymer ?
#
loop_
_entity_poly.entity_id
_entity_poly.type
_entity_poly.pdbx_seq_one_letter_code
_entity_poly.pdbx_strand_id
1 'polypeptide(L)'
;MTRVSEAEAVQLALRGYVVSTTDGAIVGRLRDHLFIRHRGRRIDLLVDQTTPEDLLLALREIVGAVDVPLCALEHPQACACM
;
A
#
# COMPACT_ATOMS: atom_id res chain seq x y z
N MET A 1 9.51 9.43 -13.29
CA MET A 1 9.24 8.08 -12.74
C MET A 1 7.97 7.56 -13.39
N THR A 2 8.03 6.41 -14.05
CA THR A 2 6.87 5.78 -14.71
C THR A 2 5.91 5.25 -13.65
N ARG A 3 4.65 5.66 -13.70
CA ARG A 3 3.58 5.16 -12.81
C ARG A 3 2.93 3.95 -13.45
N VAL A 4 2.77 2.87 -12.68
CA VAL A 4 2.23 1.59 -13.16
C VAL A 4 0.96 1.23 -12.41
N SER A 5 0.16 0.33 -12.99
CA SER A 5 -1.02 -0.23 -12.30
C SER A 5 -0.60 -1.04 -11.05
N GLU A 6 -1.53 -1.27 -10.12
CA GLU A 6 -1.26 -2.08 -8.91
C GLU A 6 -0.77 -3.50 -9.25
N ALA A 7 -1.44 -4.16 -10.20
CA ALA A 7 -1.09 -5.52 -10.62
C ALA A 7 0.30 -5.56 -11.28
N GLU A 8 0.63 -4.56 -12.09
CA GLU A 8 1.95 -4.42 -12.68
C GLU A 8 3.01 -4.11 -11.62
N ALA A 9 2.68 -3.29 -10.61
CA ALA A 9 3.58 -2.98 -9.51
C ALA A 9 3.95 -4.24 -8.71
N VAL A 10 2.97 -5.10 -8.42
CA VAL A 10 3.16 -6.40 -7.75
C VAL A 10 4.09 -7.30 -8.57
N GLN A 11 3.82 -7.44 -9.87
CA GLN A 11 4.64 -8.26 -10.78
C GLN A 11 6.09 -7.76 -10.85
N LEU A 12 6.30 -6.44 -10.91
CA LEU A 12 7.62 -5.83 -10.94
C LEU A 12 8.33 -5.96 -9.58
N ALA A 13 7.62 -5.78 -8.47
CA ALA A 13 8.19 -5.92 -7.13
C ALA A 13 8.69 -7.35 -6.88
N LEU A 14 7.91 -8.38 -7.23
CA LEU A 14 8.32 -9.78 -7.10
C LEU A 14 9.59 -10.12 -7.89
N ARG A 15 9.79 -9.43 -9.02
CA ARG A 15 11.01 -9.52 -9.86
C ARG A 15 12.20 -8.72 -9.33
N GLY A 16 12.05 -7.99 -8.21
CA GLY A 16 13.13 -7.24 -7.58
C GLY A 16 13.19 -5.75 -7.93
N TYR A 17 12.17 -5.20 -8.59
CA TYR A 17 12.11 -3.77 -8.88
C TYR A 17 11.45 -2.98 -7.74
N VAL A 18 11.80 -1.70 -7.64
CA VAL A 18 11.09 -0.72 -6.79
C VAL A 18 10.31 0.20 -7.70
N VAL A 19 9.00 0.27 -7.52
CA VAL A 19 8.07 0.91 -8.45
C VAL A 19 7.04 1.74 -7.70
N SER A 20 6.52 2.77 -8.38
CA SER A 20 5.46 3.62 -7.85
C SER A 20 4.16 3.35 -8.60
N THR A 21 3.09 3.08 -7.86
CA THR A 21 1.74 2.94 -8.42
C THR A 21 1.18 4.30 -8.82
N THR A 22 0.11 4.29 -9.62
CA THR A 22 -0.64 5.49 -9.98
C THR A 22 -1.13 6.29 -8.77
N ASP A 23 -1.53 5.59 -7.70
CA ASP A 23 -2.01 6.16 -6.43
C ASP A 23 -0.89 6.68 -5.50
N GLY A 24 0.36 6.59 -5.96
CA GLY A 24 1.53 7.08 -5.23
C GLY A 24 2.04 6.11 -4.17
N ALA A 25 1.58 4.86 -4.15
CA ALA A 25 2.16 3.83 -3.30
C ALA A 25 3.48 3.38 -3.91
N ILE A 26 4.47 3.12 -3.05
CA ILE A 26 5.76 2.55 -3.46
C ILE A 26 5.74 1.09 -3.05
N VAL A 27 5.97 0.21 -4.01
CA VAL A 27 6.06 -1.24 -3.80
C VAL A 27 7.44 -1.68 -4.24
N GLY A 28 8.08 -2.54 -3.46
CA GLY A 28 9.36 -3.09 -3.86
C GLY A 28 9.76 -4.31 -3.05
N ARG A 29 10.78 -4.99 -3.55
CA ARG A 29 11.42 -6.11 -2.87
C ARG A 29 12.83 -5.74 -2.47
N LEU A 30 13.18 -6.03 -1.23
CA LEU A 30 14.54 -5.93 -0.69
C LEU A 30 14.91 -7.27 -0.05
N ARG A 31 15.80 -8.02 -0.71
CA ARG A 31 16.20 -9.38 -0.30
C ARG A 31 14.95 -10.27 -0.13
N ASP A 32 14.66 -10.64 1.10
CA ASP A 32 13.62 -11.58 1.50
C ASP A 32 12.34 -10.86 1.98
N HIS A 33 12.28 -9.54 1.79
CA HIS A 33 11.17 -8.70 2.19
C HIS A 33 10.53 -7.99 1.01
N LEU A 34 9.20 -7.96 1.00
CA LEU A 34 8.39 -7.04 0.20
C LEU A 34 7.99 -5.88 1.10
N PHE A 35 8.07 -4.66 0.59
CA PHE A 35 7.60 -3.48 1.29
C PHE A 35 6.58 -2.73 0.45
N ILE A 36 5.58 -2.18 1.14
CA ILE A 36 4.62 -1.25 0.57
C ILE A 36 4.65 0.01 1.42
N ARG A 37 4.75 1.18 0.80
CA ARG A 37 4.71 2.47 1.48
C ARG A 37 3.71 3.41 0.81
N HIS A 38 2.78 3.96 1.58
CA HIS A 38 1.81 4.95 1.09
C HIS A 38 1.45 5.92 2.22
N ARG A 39 1.46 7.23 1.95
CA ARG A 39 1.06 8.29 2.91
C ARG A 39 1.61 8.12 4.34
N GLY A 40 2.90 7.79 4.47
CA GLY A 40 3.55 7.62 5.78
C GLY A 40 3.32 6.26 6.45
N ARG A 41 2.41 5.43 5.92
CA ARG A 41 2.20 4.04 6.32
C ARG A 41 3.17 3.12 5.59
N ARG A 42 3.57 2.04 6.26
CA ARG A 42 4.43 1.00 5.71
C ARG A 42 3.94 -0.38 6.12
N ILE A 43 3.96 -1.31 5.18
CA ILE A 43 3.74 -2.74 5.40
C ILE A 43 5.01 -3.45 4.92
N ASP A 44 5.50 -4.40 5.71
CA ASP A 44 6.60 -5.29 5.38
C ASP A 44 6.10 -6.74 5.43
N LEU A 45 6.38 -7.50 4.38
CA LEU A 45 5.96 -8.90 4.22
C LEU A 45 7.19 -9.75 3.87
N LEU A 46 7.21 -11.01 4.30
CA LEU A 46 8.26 -11.95 3.93
C LEU A 46 7.95 -12.58 2.57
N VAL A 47 8.90 -12.53 1.64
CA VAL A 47 8.71 -13.05 0.27
C VAL A 47 8.26 -14.51 0.30
N ASP A 48 8.89 -15.34 1.13
CA ASP A 48 8.64 -16.79 1.18
C ASP A 48 7.26 -17.16 1.74
N GLN A 49 6.55 -16.18 2.34
CA GLN A 49 5.22 -16.36 2.94
C GLN A 49 4.15 -15.52 2.24
N THR A 50 4.50 -14.84 1.15
CA THR A 50 3.61 -13.87 0.49
C THR A 50 3.30 -14.32 -0.93
N THR A 51 2.02 -14.59 -1.21
CA THR A 51 1.57 -14.79 -2.58
C THR A 51 1.41 -13.45 -3.30
N PRO A 52 1.42 -13.43 -4.65
CA PRO A 52 1.09 -12.22 -5.41
C PRO A 52 -0.27 -11.61 -5.02
N GLU A 53 -1.24 -12.45 -4.70
CA GLU A 53 -2.58 -12.07 -4.26
C GLU A 53 -2.55 -11.38 -2.90
N ASP A 54 -1.77 -11.91 -1.94
CA ASP A 54 -1.59 -11.29 -0.62
C ASP A 54 -0.94 -9.91 -0.74
N LEU A 55 0.07 -9.78 -1.60
CA LEU A 55 0.74 -8.49 -1.82
C LEU A 55 -0.21 -7.47 -2.46
N LEU A 56 -1.03 -7.91 -3.42
CA LEU A 56 -2.04 -7.06 -4.05
C LEU A 56 -3.12 -6.62 -3.04
N LEU A 57 -3.54 -7.52 -2.16
CA LEU A 57 -4.49 -7.22 -1.10
C LEU A 57 -3.91 -6.19 -0.13
N ALA A 58 -2.69 -6.40 0.36
CA ALA A 58 -1.99 -5.47 1.25
C ALA A 58 -1.81 -4.08 0.62
N LEU A 59 -1.55 -4.03 -0.70
CA LEU A 59 -1.45 -2.78 -1.46
C LEU A 59 -2.79 -2.05 -1.51
N ARG A 60 -3.88 -2.76 -1.77
CA ARG A 60 -5.22 -2.17 -1.78
C ARG A 60 -5.67 -1.73 -0.40
N GLU A 61 -5.32 -2.47 0.64
CA GLU A 61 -5.61 -2.11 2.02
C GLU A 61 -4.88 -0.83 2.42
N ILE A 62 -3.59 -0.68 2.11
CA ILE A 62 -2.85 0.52 2.50
C ILE A 62 -3.27 1.75 1.69
N VAL A 63 -3.61 1.59 0.41
CA VAL A 63 -4.08 2.68 -0.46
C VAL A 63 -5.53 3.06 -0.15
N GLY A 64 -6.38 2.06 0.04
CA GLY A 64 -7.81 2.20 0.29
C GLY A 64 -8.16 2.47 1.75
N ALA A 65 -7.20 2.38 2.67
CA ALA A 65 -7.39 2.83 4.02
C ALA A 65 -7.62 4.35 4.03
N VAL A 66 -8.90 4.71 4.12
CA VAL A 66 -9.33 6.07 4.36
C VAL A 66 -8.60 6.56 5.60
N ASP A 67 -7.86 7.66 5.46
CA ASP A 67 -7.47 8.49 6.61
C ASP A 67 -8.78 8.95 7.25
N VAL A 68 -9.35 8.12 8.12
CA VAL A 68 -10.44 8.54 9.00
C VAL A 68 -9.77 9.55 9.92
N PRO A 69 -10.10 10.84 9.80
CA PRO A 69 -9.49 11.83 10.67
C PRO A 69 -9.87 11.44 12.12
N LEU A 70 -8.92 11.53 13.05
CA LEU A 70 -9.12 11.12 14.46
C LEU A 70 -10.42 11.69 15.05
N CYS A 71 -10.84 12.88 14.60
CA CYS A 71 -12.09 13.51 15.00
C CYS A 71 -13.34 12.67 14.75
N ALA A 72 -13.37 11.82 13.71
CA ALA A 72 -14.50 10.94 13.41
C ALA A 72 -14.58 9.71 14.33
N LEU A 73 -13.48 9.33 14.99
CA LEU A 73 -13.43 8.23 15.95
C LEU A 73 -13.77 8.69 17.38
N GLU A 74 -13.36 9.90 17.77
CA GLU A 74 -13.64 10.44 19.10
C GLU A 74 -14.99 11.16 19.18
N HIS A 75 -15.45 11.76 18.07
CA HIS A 75 -16.70 12.52 18.00
C HIS A 75 -17.43 12.29 16.66
N PRO A 76 -18.12 11.14 16.49
CA PRO A 76 -18.78 10.80 15.23
C PRO A 76 -19.85 11.82 14.79
N GLN A 77 -20.40 12.61 15.72
CA GLN A 77 -21.39 13.65 15.45
C GLN A 77 -20.81 15.01 15.07
N ALA A 78 -19.51 15.25 15.29
CA ALA A 78 -18.87 16.55 15.03
C ALA A 78 -18.34 16.68 13.59
N CYS A 79 -18.15 15.57 12.87
CA CYS A 79 -17.56 15.57 11.53
C CYS A 79 -18.58 15.75 10.40
N ALA A 80 -19.88 15.89 10.71
CA ALA A 80 -20.98 15.98 9.73
C ALA A 80 -21.31 17.41 9.27
N CYS A 81 -20.55 18.42 9.68
CA CYS A 81 -20.81 19.82 9.34
C CYS A 81 -19.56 20.50 8.78
N MET A 82 -19.25 20.27 7.50
CA MET A 82 -18.59 21.24 6.61
C MET A 82 -18.69 20.80 5.15
#